data_AF-A0A3A4PNP5-F1
#
_entry.id   AF-A0A3A4PNP5-F1
#
_cell.length_a   1.000
_cell.length_b   1.000
_cell.length_c   1.000
_cell.angle_alpha   90.00
_cell.angle_beta   90.00
_cell.angle_gamma   90.00
#
_symmetry.space_group_name_H-M   'P 1'
#
loop_
_entity.id
_entity.type
_entity.pdbx_description
1 polymer ?
#
loop_
_entity_poly.entity_id
_entity_poly.type
_entity_poly.pdbx_seq_one_letter_code
_entity_poly.pdbx_strand_id
1 'polypeptide(L)'
;MPYDPALPTDGPYLDIIRAALRVCRDYRPAFGRGRGGGITLEQFQQIYREDEFYSWFGLDSPLVYAAHKAAGGITSVYRQVGIGCQRLFQQLLQDTLGLSAADATWSYEVEVKGA
;
A
#
# COMPACT_ATOMS: atom_id res chain seq x y z
N MET A 1 -13.38 3.93 -23.92
CA MET A 1 -13.34 2.46 -23.93
C MET A 1 -14.78 1.97 -23.88
N PRO A 2 -15.26 1.16 -24.83
CA PRO A 2 -16.58 0.56 -24.74
C PRO A 2 -16.62 -0.46 -23.58
N TYR A 3 -17.77 -0.58 -22.92
CA TYR A 3 -18.02 -1.54 -21.84
C TYR A 3 -17.97 -2.97 -22.40
N ASP A 4 -17.02 -3.77 -21.91
CA ASP A 4 -16.94 -5.21 -22.19
C ASP A 4 -17.51 -5.99 -20.99
N PRO A 5 -18.66 -6.67 -21.15
CA PRO A 5 -19.30 -7.44 -20.08
C PRO A 5 -18.50 -8.69 -19.64
N ALA A 6 -17.43 -9.06 -20.35
CA ALA A 6 -16.51 -10.13 -19.96
C ALA A 6 -15.39 -9.66 -19.01
N LEU A 7 -15.20 -8.35 -18.81
CA LEU A 7 -14.25 -7.85 -17.83
C LEU A 7 -14.76 -8.16 -16.41
N PRO A 8 -13.90 -8.68 -15.51
CA PRO A 8 -14.28 -8.84 -14.12
C PRO A 8 -14.84 -7.52 -13.60
N THR A 9 -16.02 -7.55 -12.96
CA THR A 9 -16.50 -6.40 -12.20
C THR A 9 -15.38 -5.91 -11.29
N ASP A 10 -15.17 -4.61 -11.11
CA ASP A 10 -14.03 -4.07 -10.33
C ASP A 10 -13.97 -4.54 -8.86
N GLY A 11 -14.99 -5.27 -8.39
CA GLY A 11 -15.11 -5.83 -7.04
C GLY A 11 -13.88 -6.60 -6.54
N PRO A 12 -13.39 -7.65 -7.22
CA PRO A 12 -12.22 -8.40 -6.78
C PRO A 12 -10.95 -7.55 -6.68
N TYR A 13 -10.74 -6.63 -7.64
CA TYR A 13 -9.62 -5.68 -7.61
C TYR A 13 -9.70 -4.73 -6.42
N LEU A 14 -10.90 -4.21 -6.13
CA LEU A 14 -11.14 -3.35 -4.99
C LEU A 14 -10.94 -4.09 -3.66
N ASP A 15 -11.31 -5.37 -3.60
CA ASP A 15 -11.15 -6.19 -2.41
C ASP A 15 -9.68 -6.45 -2.05
N ILE A 16 -8.77 -6.47 -3.03
CA ILE A 16 -7.31 -6.54 -2.78
C ILE A 16 -6.85 -5.31 -1.99
N ILE A 17 -7.26 -4.11 -2.41
CA ILE A 17 -6.92 -2.87 -1.72
C ILE A 17 -7.58 -2.80 -0.34
N ARG A 18 -8.86 -3.17 -0.24
CA ARG A 18 -9.56 -3.22 1.06
C ARG A 18 -8.91 -4.19 2.04
N ALA A 19 -8.39 -5.33 1.57
CA ALA A 19 -7.67 -6.27 2.42
C ALA A 19 -6.43 -5.63 3.05
N ALA A 20 -5.64 -4.87 2.27
CA ALA A 20 -4.50 -4.12 2.79
C ALA A 20 -4.93 -3.08 3.85
N LEU A 21 -6.02 -2.36 3.60
CA LEU A 21 -6.55 -1.37 4.55
C LEU A 21 -7.07 -2.02 5.85
N ARG A 22 -7.64 -3.22 5.78
CA ARG A 22 -8.07 -3.97 6.98
C ARG A 22 -6.87 -4.33 7.87
N VAL A 23 -5.72 -4.70 7.29
CA VAL A 23 -4.48 -4.91 8.05
C VAL A 23 -4.05 -3.62 8.76
N CYS A 24 -4.17 -2.46 8.10
CA CYS A 24 -3.89 -1.17 8.72
C CYS A 24 -4.84 -0.84 9.88
N ARG A 25 -6.13 -1.17 9.75
CA ARG A 25 -7.14 -0.93 10.79
C ARG A 25 -6.82 -1.70 12.08
N ASP A 26 -6.37 -2.93 11.92
CA ASP A 26 -6.08 -3.83 13.05
C ASP A 26 -4.64 -3.62 13.59
N TYR A 27 -3.83 -2.81 12.90
CA TYR A 27 -2.49 -2.43 13.31
C TYR A 27 -2.51 -1.49 14.53
N ARG A 28 -1.95 -1.95 15.65
CA ARG A 28 -1.69 -1.12 16.83
C ARG A 28 -0.23 -0.65 16.78
N PRO A 29 0.06 0.61 16.40
CA PRO A 29 1.43 1.10 16.40
C PRO A 29 1.99 1.04 17.82
N ALA A 30 3.16 0.43 17.98
CA ALA A 30 3.93 0.53 19.20
C ALA A 30 4.34 2.00 19.37
N PHE A 31 3.88 2.66 20.43
CA PHE A 31 4.15 4.07 20.69
C PHE A 31 5.67 4.33 20.78
N GLY A 32 6.28 4.71 19.66
CA GLY A 32 7.70 5.03 19.59
C GLY A 32 7.96 6.46 20.07
N ARG A 33 8.75 6.61 21.13
CA ARG A 33 9.35 7.90 21.51
C ARG A 33 10.44 8.27 20.49
N GLY A 34 10.04 8.73 19.30
CA GLY A 34 10.97 9.20 18.28
C GLY A 34 11.68 10.47 18.72
N ARG A 35 12.99 10.39 18.99
CA ARG A 35 13.88 11.54 19.21
C ARG A 35 14.23 12.15 17.87
N GLY A 36 13.57 13.25 17.51
CA GLY A 36 13.91 14.06 16.35
C GLY A 36 12.84 15.10 16.12
N GLY A 37 13.22 16.34 15.79
CA GLY A 37 12.29 17.37 15.37
C GLY A 37 11.57 16.90 14.11
N GLY A 38 10.43 16.23 14.28
CA GLY A 38 9.64 15.69 13.18
C GLY A 38 9.14 16.79 12.25
N ILE A 39 8.73 16.40 11.05
CA ILE A 39 8.15 17.30 10.05
C ILE A 39 6.90 18.03 10.58
N THR A 40 6.68 19.28 10.15
CA THR A 40 5.46 20.03 10.50
C THR A 40 4.24 19.45 9.78
N LEU A 41 3.03 19.86 10.20
CA LEU A 41 1.81 19.45 9.52
C LEU A 41 1.82 19.91 8.05
N GLU A 42 2.29 21.12 7.78
CA GLU A 42 2.36 21.69 6.43
C GLU A 42 3.31 20.87 5.53
N GLN A 43 4.50 20.53 6.05
CA GLN A 43 5.46 19.70 5.33
C GLN A 43 4.93 18.29 5.09
N PHE A 44 4.23 17.73 6.07
CA PHE A 44 3.58 16.43 5.96
C PHE A 44 2.49 16.43 4.88
N GLN A 45 1.62 17.42 4.88
CA GLN A 45 0.56 17.56 3.89
C GLN A 45 1.13 17.78 2.50
N GLN A 46 2.19 18.58 2.37
CA GLN A 46 2.85 18.78 1.09
C GLN A 46 3.33 17.45 0.49
N ILE A 47 4.07 16.65 1.27
CA ILE A 47 4.61 15.36 0.80
C ILE A 47 3.51 14.41 0.33
N TYR A 48 2.41 14.29 1.09
CA TYR A 48 1.36 13.32 0.79
C TYR A 48 0.25 13.85 -0.12
N ARG A 49 0.20 15.17 -0.36
CA ARG A 49 -0.73 15.80 -1.31
C ARG A 49 -0.15 15.96 -2.70
N GLU A 50 1.17 16.13 -2.82
CA GLU A 50 1.85 16.23 -4.12
C GLU A 50 1.64 14.97 -4.99
N ASP A 51 1.38 13.82 -4.36
CA ASP A 51 1.00 12.59 -5.05
C ASP A 51 -0.52 12.34 -4.88
N GLU A 52 -1.25 12.37 -6.00
CA GLU A 52 -2.69 12.08 -6.04
C GLU A 52 -3.01 10.70 -5.46
N PHE A 53 -2.11 9.73 -5.64
CA PHE A 53 -2.29 8.39 -5.13
C PHE A 53 -2.37 8.39 -3.59
N TYR A 54 -1.46 9.06 -2.89
CA TYR A 54 -1.51 9.13 -1.42
C TYR A 54 -2.69 9.96 -0.91
N SER A 55 -3.10 10.96 -1.68
CA SER A 55 -4.30 11.76 -1.40
C SER A 55 -5.58 10.94 -1.48
N TRP A 56 -5.71 10.01 -2.44
CA TRP A 56 -6.87 9.11 -2.53
C TRP A 56 -7.01 8.20 -1.30
N PHE A 57 -5.89 7.84 -0.67
CA PHE A 57 -5.88 7.09 0.58
C PHE A 57 -6.01 7.98 1.83
N GLY A 58 -6.14 9.30 1.66
CA GLY A 58 -6.30 10.26 2.76
C GLY A 58 -5.07 10.40 3.64
N LEU A 59 -3.88 10.08 3.12
CA LEU A 59 -2.63 10.14 3.89
C LEU A 59 -2.19 11.56 4.20
N ASP A 60 -2.73 12.58 3.50
CA ASP A 60 -2.52 14.01 3.79
C ASP A 60 -3.46 14.54 4.91
N SER A 61 -4.28 13.67 5.51
CA SER A 61 -5.20 14.08 6.57
C SER A 61 -4.46 14.51 7.84
N PRO A 62 -4.89 15.62 8.50
CA PRO A 62 -4.39 16.02 9.81
C PRO A 62 -4.49 14.93 10.89
N LEU A 63 -5.45 13.99 10.75
CA LEU A 63 -5.60 12.86 11.66
C LEU A 63 -4.45 11.85 11.52
N VAL A 64 -3.99 11.62 10.29
CA VAL A 64 -2.84 10.75 10.00
C VAL A 64 -1.56 11.39 10.54
N TYR A 65 -1.42 12.71 10.39
CA TYR A 65 -0.31 13.45 11.00
C TYR A 65 -0.30 13.34 12.54
N ALA A 66 -1.45 13.55 13.18
CA ALA A 66 -1.58 13.42 14.64
C ALA A 66 -1.24 11.99 15.11
N ALA A 67 -1.72 10.96 14.41
CA ALA A 67 -1.40 9.56 14.70
C ALA A 67 0.09 9.24 14.49
N HIS A 68 0.70 9.78 13.43
CA HIS A 68 2.13 9.66 13.16
C HIS A 68 2.96 10.27 14.31
N LYS A 69 2.62 11.50 14.73
CA LYS A 69 3.30 12.20 15.83
C LYS A 69 3.12 11.48 17.18
N ALA A 70 1.97 10.87 17.41
CA ALA A 70 1.67 10.19 18.68
C ALA A 70 2.36 8.82 18.80
N ALA A 71 2.40 8.02 17.73
CA ALA A 71 2.74 6.60 17.82
C ALA A 71 3.76 6.07 16.81
N GLY A 72 4.24 6.88 15.85
CA GLY A 72 5.29 6.46 14.91
C GLY A 72 4.88 5.38 13.91
N GLY A 73 3.61 5.37 13.46
CA GLY A 73 3.02 4.26 12.69
C GLY A 73 2.91 4.43 11.17
N ILE A 74 3.18 5.61 10.60
CA ILE A 74 2.84 5.88 9.20
C ILE A 74 3.57 4.99 8.20
N THR A 75 4.82 4.62 8.50
CA THR A 75 5.64 3.76 7.65
C THR A 75 5.02 2.37 7.47
N SER A 76 4.30 1.86 8.48
CA SER A 76 3.60 0.58 8.39
C SER A 76 2.36 0.68 7.50
N VAL A 77 1.57 1.76 7.64
CA VAL A 77 0.38 2.03 6.82
C VAL A 77 0.74 2.18 5.35
N TYR A 78 1.73 3.02 5.06
CA TYR A 78 2.25 3.21 3.71
C TYR A 78 2.73 1.90 3.08
N ARG A 79 3.46 1.08 3.85
CA ARG A 79 3.95 -0.23 3.38
C ARG A 79 2.79 -1.16 3.02
N GLN A 80 1.75 -1.22 3.83
CA GLN A 80 0.58 -2.06 3.55
C GLN A 80 -0.18 -1.58 2.31
N VAL A 81 -0.36 -0.27 2.14
CA VAL A 81 -0.94 0.30 0.90
C VAL A 81 -0.10 -0.11 -0.32
N GLY A 82 1.23 0.02 -0.25
CA GLY A 82 2.13 -0.43 -1.31
C GLY A 82 2.01 -1.91 -1.64
N ILE A 83 1.92 -2.78 -0.62
CA ILE A 83 1.68 -4.22 -0.80
C ILE A 83 0.32 -4.48 -1.50
N GLY A 84 -0.72 -3.74 -1.11
CA GLY A 84 -2.03 -3.81 -1.76
C GLY A 84 -1.95 -3.47 -3.26
N CYS A 85 -1.25 -2.39 -3.60
CA CYS A 85 -1.06 -1.97 -4.99
C CYS A 85 -0.23 -2.95 -5.81
N GLN A 86 0.83 -3.51 -5.24
CA GLN A 86 1.61 -4.56 -5.90
C GLN A 86 0.71 -5.75 -6.25
N ARG A 87 -0.10 -6.23 -5.29
CA ARG A 87 -1.02 -7.35 -5.52
C ARG A 87 -2.09 -7.02 -6.56
N LEU A 88 -2.65 -5.81 -6.51
CA LEU A 88 -3.61 -5.34 -7.51
C LEU A 88 -3.00 -5.35 -8.92
N PHE A 89 -1.80 -4.78 -9.06
CA PHE A 89 -1.10 -4.75 -10.33
C PHE A 89 -0.78 -6.15 -10.85
N GLN A 90 -0.33 -7.06 -9.97
CA GLN A 90 -0.07 -8.45 -10.32
C GLN A 90 -1.35 -9.18 -10.77
N GLN A 91 -2.49 -8.94 -10.12
CA GLN A 91 -3.77 -9.53 -10.51
C GLN A 91 -4.23 -8.98 -11.87
N LEU A 92 -4.12 -7.67 -12.08
CA LEU A 92 -4.50 -7.03 -13.34
C LEU A 92 -3.65 -7.55 -14.52
N LEU A 93 -2.34 -7.75 -14.31
CA LEU A 93 -1.48 -8.38 -15.32
C LEU A 93 -1.86 -9.84 -15.60
N GLN A 94 -2.16 -10.62 -14.56
CA GLN A 94 -2.60 -12.00 -14.73
C GLN A 94 -3.88 -12.09 -15.56
N ASP A 95 -4.88 -11.28 -15.22
CA ASP A 95 -6.17 -11.29 -15.89
C ASP A 95 -6.08 -10.75 -17.33
N THR A 96 -5.27 -9.71 -17.54
CA THR A 96 -5.07 -9.12 -18.88
C THR A 96 -4.29 -10.04 -19.81
N LEU A 97 -3.32 -10.79 -19.29
CA LEU A 97 -2.42 -11.64 -20.09
C LEU A 97 -2.78 -13.14 -20.05
N GLY A 98 -3.81 -13.53 -19.28
CA GLY A 98 -4.20 -14.93 -19.10
C GLY A 98 -3.14 -15.76 -18.36
N LEU A 99 -2.36 -15.14 -17.48
CA LEU A 99 -1.30 -15.81 -16.71
C LEU A 99 -1.88 -16.47 -15.46
N SER A 100 -1.36 -17.64 -15.11
CA SER A 100 -1.64 -18.24 -13.81
C SER A 100 -0.80 -17.58 -12.71
N ALA A 101 -1.16 -17.83 -11.45
CA ALA A 101 -0.35 -17.39 -10.31
C ALA A 101 1.07 -17.97 -10.35
N ALA A 102 1.26 -19.16 -10.91
CA ALA A 102 2.57 -19.78 -11.07
C ALA A 102 3.41 -19.02 -12.10
N ASP A 103 2.82 -18.61 -13.23
CA ASP A 103 3.49 -17.84 -14.27
C ASP A 103 3.87 -16.43 -13.81
N ALA A 104 3.05 -15.85 -12.92
CA ALA A 104 3.27 -14.53 -12.36
C ALA A 104 4.18 -14.52 -11.11
N THR A 105 4.60 -15.69 -10.63
CA THR A 105 5.52 -15.83 -9.49
C THR A 105 6.93 -16.04 -10.01
N TRP A 106 7.74 -14.98 -9.98
CA TRP A 106 9.16 -15.10 -10.32
C TRP A 106 9.98 -15.45 -9.07
N SER A 107 10.80 -16.48 -9.19
CA SER A 107 11.81 -16.86 -8.21
C SER A 107 13.12 -17.19 -8.92
N TYR A 108 14.23 -17.02 -8.21
CA TYR A 108 15.55 -17.45 -8.66
C TYR A 108 16.25 -18.20 -7.54
N GLU A 109 17.03 -19.20 -7.90
CA GLU A 109 17.88 -19.91 -6.95
C GLU A 109 19.22 -19.20 -6.83
N VAL A 110 19.75 -19.14 -5.60
CA VAL A 110 21.08 -18.60 -5.33
C VAL A 110 21.96 -19.68 -4.73
N GLU A 111 23.15 -19.87 -5.28
CA GLU A 111 24.18 -20.67 -4.62
C GLU A 111 24.74 -19.88 -3.44
N VAL A 112 24.39 -20.30 -2.22
CA VAL A 112 24.99 -19.74 -1.00
C VAL A 112 26.37 -20.36 -0.82
N LYS A 113 27.44 -19.63 -1.14
CA LYS A 113 28.80 -20.04 -0.81
C LYS A 113 29.08 -19.85 0.69
N GLY A 114 29.10 -20.96 1.42
CA GLY A 114 29.80 -21.13 2.71
C GLY A 114 29.08 -20.59 3.94
N ALA A 115 28.67 -21.52 4.81
CA ALA A 115 28.53 -21.29 6.26
C ALA A 115 29.84 -21.65 6.95
#